data_AF-A0A2P5BM66-F1
#
_entry.id   AF-A0A2P5BM66-F1
#
_cell.length_a   1.000
_cell.length_b   1.000
_cell.length_c   1.000
_cell.angle_alpha   90.00
_cell.angle_beta   90.00
_cell.angle_gamma   90.00
#
_symmetry.space_group_name_H-M   'P 1'
#
loop_
_entity.id
_entity.type
_entity.pdbx_description
1 polymer ?
#
loop_
_entity_poly.entity_id
_entity_poly.type
_entity_poly.pdbx_seq_one_letter_code
_entity_poly.pdbx_strand_id
1 'polypeptide(L)'
;MKFWVQMYNLPLSGMAEPIGKIPGNKVENCLEVETDRDSKCWARCLRAHVVVDILKPLRRGAKVCLGSAGPQISVEFKYEKLKLGA
;
A
#
# COMPACT_ATOMS: atom_id res chain seq x y z
N MET A 1 2.42 -12.79 -8.76
CA MET A 1 2.65 -13.32 -7.39
C MET A 1 2.02 -12.39 -6.36
N LYS A 2 1.72 -12.88 -5.15
CA LYS A 2 1.09 -12.09 -4.09
C LYS A 2 2.13 -11.68 -3.04
N PHE A 3 2.19 -10.40 -2.68
CA PHE A 3 3.15 -9.86 -1.72
C PHE A 3 2.48 -8.90 -0.75
N TRP A 4 2.95 -8.90 0.49
CA TRP A 4 2.72 -7.78 1.38
C TRP A 4 3.66 -6.63 1.00
N VAL A 5 3.10 -5.42 0.93
CA VAL A 5 3.83 -4.19 0.69
C VAL A 5 3.53 -3.19 1.80
N GLN A 6 4.58 -2.61 2.36
CA GLN A 6 4.50 -1.53 3.32
C GLN A 6 4.57 -0.19 2.57
N MET A 7 3.63 0.69 2.89
CA MET A 7 3.44 2.01 2.29
C MET A 7 3.79 3.09 3.30
N TYR A 8 4.76 3.92 2.94
CA TYR A 8 5.29 4.99 3.80
C TYR A 8 4.97 6.38 3.25
N ASN A 9 5.23 7.39 4.09
CA ASN A 9 5.01 8.81 3.78
C ASN A 9 3.53 9.15 3.52
N LEU A 10 2.63 8.42 4.19
CA LEU A 10 1.20 8.71 4.23
C LEU A 10 0.90 9.61 5.44
N PRO A 11 0.10 10.69 5.27
CA PRO A 11 -0.39 11.46 6.41
C PRO A 11 -1.33 10.58 7.25
N LEU A 12 -1.51 10.93 8.53
CA LEU A 12 -2.42 10.20 9.43
C LEU A 12 -3.85 10.11 8.87
N SER A 13 -4.31 11.14 8.15
CA SER A 13 -5.60 11.14 7.44
C SER A 13 -5.69 10.10 6.32
N GLY A 14 -4.55 9.61 5.81
CA GLY A 14 -4.47 8.59 4.79
C GLY A 14 -4.33 7.15 5.32
N MET A 15 -4.34 6.97 6.64
CA MET A 15 -4.14 5.68 7.34
C MET A 15 -5.45 4.90 7.55
N ALA A 16 -6.28 4.82 6.50
CA ALA A 16 -7.55 4.11 6.48
C ALA A 16 -7.67 3.22 5.23
N GLU A 17 -8.41 2.12 5.33
CA GLU A 17 -8.56 1.13 4.25
C GLU A 17 -8.89 1.73 2.86
N PRO A 18 -9.90 2.63 2.74
CA PRO A 18 -10.29 3.17 1.44
C PRO A 18 -9.18 3.98 0.80
N ILE A 19 -8.40 4.68 1.63
CA ILE A 19 -7.29 5.51 1.18
C ILE A 19 -6.07 4.65 0.85
N GLY A 20 -5.77 3.61 1.63
CA GLY A 20 -4.68 2.67 1.38
C GLY A 20 -4.85 1.86 0.08
N LYS A 21 -6.09 1.63 -0.36
CA LYS A 21 -6.37 0.99 -1.66
C LYS A 21 -5.89 1.82 -2.86
N ILE A 22 -5.85 3.15 -2.75
CA ILE A 22 -5.40 4.04 -3.84
C ILE A 22 -3.92 3.79 -4.19
N PRO A 23 -2.94 3.93 -3.26
CA PRO A 23 -1.55 3.60 -3.55
C PRO A 23 -1.33 2.10 -3.76
N GLY A 24 -2.08 1.21 -3.09
CA GLY A 24 -2.00 -0.23 -3.34
C GLY A 24 -2.31 -0.60 -4.79
N ASN A 25 -3.36 -0.02 -5.38
CA ASN A 25 -3.72 -0.21 -6.78
C ASN A 25 -2.75 0.48 -7.76
N LYS A 26 -1.89 1.40 -7.28
CA LYS A 26 -0.77 1.86 -8.09
C LYS A 26 0.33 0.82 -8.21
N VAL A 27 0.42 -0.20 -7.36
CA VAL A 27 1.41 -1.25 -7.57
C VAL A 27 1.00 -2.10 -8.77
N GLU A 28 -0.18 -2.72 -8.74
CA GLU A 28 -0.88 -3.31 -9.90
C GLU A 28 -2.32 -3.65 -9.50
N ASN A 29 -2.50 -4.50 -8.49
CA ASN A 29 -3.82 -4.85 -7.96
C ASN A 29 -3.78 -5.04 -6.44
N CYS A 30 -4.53 -4.24 -5.70
CA CYS A 30 -4.65 -4.34 -4.25
C CYS A 30 -5.77 -5.32 -3.86
N LEU A 31 -5.43 -6.37 -3.13
CA LEU A 31 -6.37 -7.37 -2.63
C LEU A 31 -7.03 -6.89 -1.33
N GLU A 32 -6.21 -6.45 -0.38
CA GLU A 32 -6.63 -6.01 0.94
C GLU A 32 -5.63 -5.05 1.54
N VAL A 33 -6.08 -4.28 2.53
CA VAL A 33 -5.28 -3.35 3.29
C VAL A 33 -5.42 -3.73 4.76
N GLU A 34 -4.31 -3.99 5.42
CA GLU A 34 -4.28 -4.36 6.84
C GLU A 34 -4.77 -3.18 7.67
N THR A 35 -5.91 -3.34 8.33
CA THR A 35 -6.49 -2.37 9.26
C THR A 35 -6.89 -3.07 10.56
N ASP A 36 -6.96 -2.34 11.67
CA ASP A 36 -7.59 -2.85 12.89
C ASP A 36 -9.12 -2.90 12.71
N ARG A 37 -9.86 -3.49 13.67
CA ARG A 37 -11.31 -3.68 13.65
C ARG A 37 -12.13 -2.41 13.40
N ASP A 38 -11.57 -1.23 13.64
CA ASP A 38 -12.17 0.08 13.36
C ASP A 38 -11.75 0.69 12.00
N SER A 39 -11.18 -0.09 11.08
CA SER A 39 -10.64 0.37 9.78
C SER A 39 -9.54 1.42 9.89
N LYS A 40 -8.89 1.51 11.07
CA LYS A 40 -7.78 2.43 11.37
C LYS A 40 -6.46 1.66 11.36
N CYS A 41 -5.46 2.18 10.67
CA CYS A 41 -4.08 1.72 10.82
C CYS A 41 -3.39 2.55 11.92
N TRP A 42 -3.17 1.96 13.10
CA TRP A 42 -2.34 2.55 14.16
C TRP A 42 -0.83 2.30 13.97
N ALA A 43 -0.44 1.60 12.91
CA ALA A 43 0.95 1.27 12.62
C ALA A 43 1.73 2.46 12.04
N ARG A 44 3.07 2.39 12.05
CA ARG A 44 3.96 3.41 11.44
C ARG A 44 3.85 3.49 9.91
N CYS A 45 3.18 2.53 9.29
CA CYS A 45 3.01 2.40 7.86
C CYS A 45 1.71 1.66 7.55
N LEU A 46 1.17 1.92 6.37
CA LEU A 46 0.00 1.23 5.86
C LEU A 46 0.46 -0.03 5.12
N ARG A 47 -0.14 -1.18 5.37
CA ARG A 47 0.29 -2.45 4.78
C ARG A 47 -0.79 -2.97 3.85
N ALA A 48 -0.43 -3.31 2.62
CA ALA A 48 -1.37 -3.81 1.62
C ALA A 48 -0.89 -5.15 1.07
N HIS A 49 -1.83 -6.03 0.76
CA HIS A 49 -1.58 -7.27 0.05
C HIS A 49 -1.86 -7.02 -1.43
N VAL A 50 -0.85 -7.18 -2.28
CA VAL A 50 -0.93 -6.84 -3.70
C VAL A 50 -0.57 -8.02 -4.59
N VAL A 51 -1.19 -8.07 -5.76
CA VAL A 51 -0.72 -8.92 -6.86
C VAL A 51 0.27 -8.12 -7.69
N VAL A 52 1.42 -8.72 -7.96
CA VAL A 52 2.50 -8.12 -8.73
C VAL A 52 3.01 -9.09 -9.79
N ASP A 53 3.15 -8.62 -11.01
CA ASP A 53 3.91 -9.25 -12.07
C ASP A 53 5.42 -9.10 -11.81
N ILE A 54 6.04 -10.18 -11.36
CA ILE A 54 7.48 -10.22 -11.02
C ILE A 54 8.38 -10.19 -12.26
N LEU A 55 7.82 -10.35 -13.46
CA LEU A 55 8.57 -10.22 -14.70
C LEU A 55 8.81 -8.74 -15.07
N LYS A 56 8.09 -7.82 -14.42
CA LYS A 56 8.26 -6.37 -14.58
C LYS A 56 9.04 -5.78 -13.41
N PRO A 57 9.70 -4.63 -13.60
CA PRO A 57 10.33 -3.88 -12.51
C PRO A 57 9.33 -3.56 -11.39
N LEU A 58 9.68 -3.92 -10.15
CA LEU A 58 8.87 -3.62 -8.98
C LEU A 58 8.77 -2.11 -8.74
N ARG A 59 7.53 -1.60 -8.65
CA ARG A 59 7.29 -0.19 -8.36
C ARG A 59 7.70 0.13 -6.93
N ARG A 60 8.67 1.03 -6.75
CA ARG A 60 9.18 1.44 -5.42
C ARG A 60 8.54 2.71 -4.87
N GLY A 61 7.81 3.45 -5.69
CA GLY A 61 7.02 4.58 -5.24
C GLY A 61 6.01 5.04 -6.27
N ALA A 62 5.02 5.81 -5.82
CA ALA A 62 4.02 6.42 -6.68
C ALA A 62 3.57 7.77 -6.10
N LYS A 63 3.28 8.71 -7.00
CA LYS A 63 2.53 9.91 -6.61
C LYS A 63 1.03 9.60 -6.63
N VAL A 64 0.32 9.91 -5.56
CA VAL A 64 -1.13 9.69 -5.43
C VAL A 64 -1.80 10.94 -4.88
N CYS A 65 -3.03 11.20 -5.34
CA CYS A 65 -3.90 12.21 -4.76
C CYS A 65 -4.81 11.54 -3.74
N LEU A 66 -4.85 12.08 -2.52
CA LEU A 66 -5.75 11.58 -1.48
C LEU A 66 -7.16 12.19 -1.68
N GLY A 67 -8.00 11.53 -2.47
CA GLY A 67 -9.32 12.03 -2.85
C GLY A 67 -9.30 12.97 -4.07
N SER A 68 -10.46 13.52 -4.44
CA SER A 68 -10.63 14.26 -5.71
C SER A 68 -9.94 15.62 -5.77
N ALA A 69 -9.64 16.24 -4.63
CA ALA A 69 -8.99 17.54 -4.52
C ALA A 69 -7.91 17.58 -3.42
N GLY A 70 -7.49 16.42 -2.92
CA GLY A 70 -6.50 16.35 -1.86
C GLY A 70 -5.07 16.55 -2.36
N PRO A 71 -4.11 16.74 -1.43
CA PRO A 71 -2.71 16.93 -1.79
C PRO A 71 -2.16 15.72 -2.54
N GLN A 72 -1.32 16.00 -3.53
CA GLN A 72 -0.51 14.98 -4.18
C GLN A 72 0.65 14.62 -3.26
N ILE A 73 0.72 13.36 -2.84
CA ILE A 73 1.78 12.84 -1.99
C ILE A 73 2.60 11.80 -2.74
N SER A 74 3.88 11.68 -2.39
CA SER A 74 4.73 10.58 -2.84
C SER A 74 4.69 9.46 -1.81
N VAL A 75 4.21 8.29 -2.20
CA VAL A 75 4.18 7.08 -1.37
C VAL A 75 5.34 6.19 -1.76
N GLU A 76 6.05 5.68 -0.76
CA GLU A 76 7.14 4.72 -0.94
C GLU A 76 6.65 3.30 -0.64
N PHE A 77 7.06 2.35 -1.48
CA PHE A 77 6.69 0.94 -1.39
C PHE A 77 7.89 0.09 -0.98
N LYS A 78 7.73 -0.67 0.10
CA LYS A 78 8.70 -1.69 0.53
C LYS A 78 8.04 -3.06 0.52
N TYR A 79 8.53 -3.94 -0.34
CA TYR A 79 8.01 -5.29 -0.50
C TYR A 79 8.55 -6.19 0.61
N GLU A 80 7.67 -6.96 1.22
CA GLU A 80 8.07 -8.00 2.17
C GLU A 80 8.50 -9.26 1.43
N LYS A 81 9.47 -9.97 2.03
CA LYS A 81 9.94 -11.25 1.48
C LYS A 81 8.80 -12.26 1.57
N LEU A 82 8.60 -13.04 0.49
CA LEU A 82 7.82 -14.26 0.61
C LEU A 82 8.51 -15.17 1.63
N LYS A 83 7.81 -15.50 2.72
CA LYS A 83 8.21 -16.64 3.53
C LYS A 83 7.96 -17.88 2.67
N LEU A 84 9.01 -18.47 2.13
CA LEU A 84 8.95 -19.84 1.61
C LEU A 84 8.72 -20.73 2.83
N GLY A 85 7.60 -21.45 2.85
CA GLY A 85 7.27 -22.37 3.95
C GLY A 85 8.38 -23.41 4.11
N ALA A 86 8.79 -23.64 5.35
CA ALA A 86 9.61 -24.77 5.75
C ALA A 86 8.74 -26.04 5.84
#